data_AF-A0A1I6EDG4-F1
#
_entry.id   AF-A0A1I6EDG4-F1
#
_cell.length_a   1.000
_cell.length_b   1.000
_cell.length_c   1.000
_cell.angle_alpha   90.00
_cell.angle_beta   90.00
_cell.angle_gamma   90.00
#
_symmetry.space_group_name_H-M   'P 1'
#
loop_
_entity.id
_entity.type
_entity.pdbx_description
1 polymer ?
#
loop_
_entity_poly.entity_id
_entity_poly.type
_entity_poly.pdbx_seq_one_letter_code
_entity_poly.pdbx_strand_id
1 'polypeptide(L)' 'MNKYTVRGPGRECIEINASSLDEALAQAKSRYPGKHVEADAAEVIYVCSPGENPDACQTRLQ' A
#
# COMPACT_ATOMS: atom_id res chain seq x y z
N MET A 1 10.43 15.51 0.98
CA MET A 1 9.34 14.58 1.36
C MET A 1 8.79 13.99 0.08
N ASN A 2 8.72 12.67 0.02
CA ASN A 2 8.21 11.94 -1.15
C ASN A 2 6.74 11.61 -0.95
N LYS A 3 6.00 11.52 -2.05
CA LYS A 3 4.60 11.12 -2.07
C LYS A 3 4.51 9.67 -2.53
N TYR A 4 3.91 8.84 -1.70
CA TYR A 4 3.65 7.43 -1.99
C TYR A 4 2.16 7.23 -2.18
N THR A 5 1.80 6.58 -3.29
CA THR A 5 0.40 6.26 -3.57
C THR A 5 0.06 4.94 -2.88
N VAL A 6 -0.99 4.92 -2.08
CA VAL A 6 -1.52 3.74 -1.40
C VAL A 6 -2.84 3.34 -2.05
N ARG A 7 -2.90 2.12 -2.58
CA ARG A 7 -4.10 1.52 -3.16
C ARG A 7 -4.60 0.43 -2.24
N GLY A 8 -5.81 0.56 -1.72
CA GLY A 8 -6.38 -0.42 -0.82
C GLY A 8 -7.61 -1.14 -1.37
N PRO A 9 -8.25 -2.02 -0.59
CA PRO A 9 -9.46 -2.71 -1.00
C PRO A 9 -10.62 -1.71 -1.05
N GLY A 10 -10.69 -0.96 -2.13
CA GLY A 10 -11.62 0.14 -2.38
C GLY A 10 -11.15 0.96 -3.58
N ARG A 11 -12.01 1.78 -4.18
CA ARG A 11 -11.61 2.69 -5.27
C ARG A 11 -10.79 3.89 -4.81
N GLU A 12 -10.53 4.00 -3.51
CA GLU A 12 -9.85 5.15 -2.92
C GLU A 12 -8.33 4.93 -2.94
N CYS A 13 -7.65 5.77 -3.72
CA CYS A 13 -6.20 5.93 -3.64
C CYS A 13 -5.90 6.96 -2.54
N ILE A 14 -5.06 6.60 -1.59
CA ILE A 14 -4.61 7.49 -0.52
C ILE A 14 -3.16 7.89 -0.81
N GLU A 15 -2.84 9.17 -0.72
CA GLU A 15 -1.45 9.63 -0.78
C GLU A 15 -0.86 9.73 0.63
N ILE A 16 0.30 9.12 0.85
CA ILE A 16 1.09 9.27 2.08
C ILE A 16 2.32 10.11 1.77
N ASN A 17 2.54 11.16 2.56
CA ASN A 17 3.79 11.91 2.53
C ASN A 17 4.75 11.29 3.54
N ALA A 18 5.90 10.82 3.08
CA ALA A 18 6.93 10.22 3.93
C ALA A 18 8.33 10.54 3.41
N SER A 19 9.34 10.40 4.26
CA SER A 19 10.73 10.65 3.87
C SER A 19 11.34 9.47 3.10
N SER A 20 10.80 8.26 3.28
CA SER A 20 11.23 7.01 2.64
C SER A 20 10.07 6.04 2.43
N LEU A 21 10.28 5.04 1.57
CA LEU A 21 9.29 3.99 1.32
C LEU A 21 8.98 3.18 2.58
N ASP A 22 10.00 2.93 3.40
CA ASP A 22 9.85 2.19 4.67
C ASP A 22 8.95 2.95 5.66
N GLU A 23 9.13 4.27 5.75
CA GLU A 23 8.25 5.13 6.56
C GLU A 23 6.82 5.14 6.00
N ALA A 24 6.65 5.20 4.68
CA ALA A 24 5.34 5.14 4.05
C ALA A 24 4.64 3.79 4.28
N LEU A 25 5.38 2.67 4.22
CA LEU A 25 4.88 1.33 4.54
C LEU A 25 4.48 1.21 6.01
N ALA A 26 5.27 1.76 6.94
CA ALA A 26 4.93 1.79 8.36
C ALA A 26 3.64 2.58 8.61
N GLN A 27 3.49 3.74 7.96
CA GLN A 27 2.26 4.54 8.03
C GLN A 27 1.04 3.79 7.45
N ALA A 28 1.21 3.12 6.30
CA ALA A 28 0.15 2.32 5.69
C ALA A 28 -0.24 1.11 6.56
N LYS A 29 0.73 0.39 7.14
CA LYS A 29 0.46 -0.72 8.08
C LYS A 29 -0.28 -0.26 9.34
N SER A 30 0.09 0.91 9.87
CA SER A 30 -0.58 1.52 11.01
C SER A 30 -2.03 1.91 10.68
N ARG A 31 -2.26 2.40 9.46
CA ARG A 31 -3.60 2.79 8.99
C ARG A 31 -4.50 1.59 8.66
N TYR A 32 -3.92 0.48 8.24
CA TYR A 32 -4.63 -0.74 7.85
C TYR A 32 -4.23 -1.93 8.73
N PRO A 33 -4.60 -1.94 10.02
CA PRO A 33 -4.26 -3.03 10.92
C PRO A 33 -4.88 -4.34 10.43
N GLY A 34 -4.08 -5.41 10.43
CA GLY A 34 -4.51 -6.75 9.99
C GLY A 34 -4.63 -6.90 8.46
N LYS A 35 -4.22 -5.91 7.67
CA LYS A 35 -4.05 -6.02 6.23
C LYS A 35 -2.58 -6.29 5.89
N HIS A 36 -2.36 -6.95 4.76
CA HIS A 36 -1.03 -7.15 4.21
C HIS A 36 -0.67 -5.93 3.36
N VAL A 37 0.50 -5.33 3.59
CA VAL A 37 0.89 -4.07 2.95
C VAL A 37 2.27 -4.22 2.33
N GLU A 38 2.35 -4.03 1.01
CA GLU A 38 3.58 -4.17 0.21
C GLU A 38 3.69 -3.05 -0.82
N ALA A 39 4.90 -2.73 -1.26
CA ALA A 39 5.13 -1.76 -2.32
C ALA A 39 5.67 -2.44 -3.58
N ASP A 40 5.33 -1.92 -4.76
CA ASP A 40 5.92 -2.36 -6.02
C ASP A 40 7.19 -1.57 -6.38
N ALA A 41 7.80 -1.94 -7.51
CA ALA A 41 8.98 -1.27 -8.05
C ALA A 41 8.72 0.18 -8.52
N ALA A 42 7.46 0.59 -8.63
CA ALA A 42 7.03 1.95 -8.97
C ALA A 42 6.70 2.79 -7.71
N GLU A 43 7.06 2.30 -6.51
CA GLU A 43 6.81 2.95 -5.22
C GLU A 43 5.32 3.14 -4.89
N VAL A 44 4.45 2.30 -5.47
CA VAL A 44 3.03 2.23 -5.15
C VAL A 44 2.83 1.19 -4.07
N ILE A 45 2.19 1.60 -2.97
CA ILE A 45 1.86 0.74 -1.83
C ILE A 45 0.49 0.11 -2.06
N TYR A 46 0.41 -1.20 -1.95
CA TYR A 46 -0.79 -2.01 -2.07
C TYR A 46 -1.20 -2.53 -0.71
N VAL A 47 -2.48 -2.37 -0.39
CA VAL A 47 -3.09 -2.90 0.83
C VAL A 47 -3.99 -4.06 0.44
N CYS A 48 -3.54 -5.26 0.77
CA CYS A 48 -4.16 -6.52 0.44
C CYS A 48 -4.89 -7.09 1.65
N SER A 49 -5.93 -7.89 1.39
CA SER A 49 -6.59 -8.61 2.47
C SER A 49 -5.67 -9.70 3.05
N PRO A 50 -5.78 -10.01 4.34
CA PRO A 50 -4.99 -11.08 4.94
C PRO A 50 -5.30 -12.41 4.23
N GLY A 51 -4.26 -13.08 3.72
CA GLY A 51 -4.40 -14.31 2.94
C GLY A 51 -4.74 -14.11 1.46
N GLU A 52 -4.88 -12.88 0.98
CA GLU A 52 -4.96 -12.57 -0.46
C GLU A 52 -3.57 -12.74 -1.08
N ASN A 53 -3.51 -13.32 -2.27
CA ASN A 53 -2.24 -13.42 -3.01
C ASN A 53 -1.76 -12.00 -3.41
N PRO A 54 -0.51 -11.61 -3.08
CA PRO A 54 0.04 -10.30 -3.42
C PRO A 54 -0.06 -9.94 -4.90
N ASP A 55 0.26 -10.87 -5.80
CA ASP A 55 0.17 -10.64 -7.26
C ASP A 55 -1.28 -10.38 -7.69
N ALA A 56 -2.23 -11.13 -7.14
CA ALA A 56 -3.66 -10.97 -7.43
C ALA A 56 -4.19 -9.64 -6.89
N CYS A 57 -3.75 -9.26 -5.70
CA CYS A 57 -4.07 -7.98 -5.07
C CYS A 57 -3.51 -6.81 -5.89
N GLN A 58 -2.23 -6.86 -6.26
CA GLN A 58 -1.59 -5.84 -7.08
C GLN A 58 -2.28 -5.69 -8.43
N THR A 59 -2.58 -6.81 -9.12
CA THR A 59 -3.30 -6.80 -10.40
C THR A 59 -4.71 -6.20 -10.27
N ARG A 60 -5.44 -6.52 -9.20
CA ARG A 60 -6.78 -5.97 -8.93
C ARG A 60 -6.74 -4.46 -8.64
N LEU A 61 -5.64 -3.99 -8.08
CA LEU A 61 -5.45 -2.62 -7.62
C LEU A 61 -4.60 -1.77 -8.57
N GLN A 62 -4.05 -2.33 -9.65
CA GLN A 62 -3.28 -1.61 -10.68
C GLN A 62 -4.13 -0.62 -11.49
#